data_AF-A0A140GJV5-F1
#
_entry.id   AF-A0A140GJV5-F1
#
_cell.length_a   1.000
_cell.length_b   1.000
_cell.length_c   1.000
_cell.angle_alpha   90.00
_cell.angle_beta   90.00
_cell.angle_gamma   90.00
#
_symmetry.space_group_name_H-M   'P 1'
#
loop_
_entity.id
_entity.type
_entity.pdbx_description
1 polymer ?
#
loop_
_entity_poly.entity_id
_entity_poly.type
_entity_poly.pdbx_seq_one_letter_code
_entity_poly.pdbx_strand_id
1 'polypeptide(L)'
;GSNGGTDKPDHFIVIKDMTNSQITNLNIQNWPVHCFDITGSDGLVIDSLTLDNSAGDAANSASDGAAAAHNSDGFDFSSTTNSILSNTVVKNQDDCLA
;
A
#
# COMPACT_ATOMS: atom_id res chain seq x y z
N GLY A 1 -10.11 -6.41 -10.10
CA GLY A 1 -9.66 -5.34 -9.20
C GLY A 1 -10.52 -4.12 -9.46
N SER A 2 -10.23 -3.00 -8.81
CA SER A 2 -10.99 -1.75 -8.94
C SER A 2 -11.14 -1.24 -10.40
N ASN A 3 -10.28 -1.69 -11.32
CA ASN A 3 -10.34 -1.42 -12.78
C ASN A 3 -10.81 -2.60 -13.66
N GLY A 4 -11.55 -3.57 -13.11
CA GLY A 4 -12.02 -4.75 -13.84
C GLY A 4 -11.07 -5.96 -13.79
N GLY A 5 -11.26 -6.93 -14.69
CA GLY A 5 -10.55 -8.22 -14.66
C GLY A 5 -11.10 -9.16 -13.58
N THR A 6 -10.22 -9.86 -12.86
CA THR A 6 -10.58 -10.77 -11.75
C THR A 6 -10.67 -10.03 -10.42
N ASP A 7 -11.54 -10.49 -9.52
CA ASP A 7 -11.63 -10.00 -8.15
C ASP A 7 -10.32 -10.17 -7.39
N LYS A 8 -9.94 -9.14 -6.63
CA LYS A 8 -8.71 -9.08 -5.83
C LYS A 8 -9.07 -8.42 -4.49
N PRO A 9 -8.44 -8.81 -3.36
CA PRO A 9 -8.59 -8.06 -2.11
C PRO A 9 -8.17 -6.61 -2.32
N ASP A 10 -9.04 -5.68 -1.93
CA ASP A 10 -8.88 -4.25 -2.22
C ASP A 10 -7.83 -3.62 -1.29
N HIS A 11 -7.88 -3.90 0.01
CA HIS A 11 -6.88 -3.44 0.98
C HIS A 11 -6.15 -4.65 1.58
N PHE A 12 -4.83 -4.66 1.50
CA PHE A 12 -4.04 -5.76 2.05
C PHE A 12 -3.88 -5.66 3.57
N ILE A 13 -3.58 -4.48 4.09
CA ILE A 13 -3.41 -4.19 5.51
C ILE A 13 -4.28 -2.99 5.88
N VAL A 14 -5.25 -3.23 6.77
CA VAL A 14 -6.12 -2.17 7.31
C VAL A 14 -5.66 -1.80 8.71
N ILE A 15 -5.34 -0.52 8.91
CA ILE A 15 -4.89 0.05 10.18
C ILE A 15 -5.91 1.09 10.61
N LYS A 16 -6.64 0.74 11.67
CA LYS A 16 -7.82 1.49 12.07
C LYS A 16 -7.79 1.83 13.56
N ASP A 17 -8.11 3.08 13.87
CA ASP A 17 -8.33 3.59 15.22
C ASP A 17 -7.10 3.41 16.15
N MET A 18 -5.89 3.63 15.61
CA MET A 18 -4.64 3.52 16.37
C MET A 18 -4.30 4.85 17.06
N THR A 19 -3.87 4.80 18.32
CA THR A 19 -3.40 5.97 19.07
C THR A 19 -1.97 5.77 19.56
N ASN A 20 -1.08 6.75 19.34
CA ASN A 20 0.31 6.76 19.83
C ASN A 20 1.05 5.44 19.59
N SER A 21 0.92 4.91 18.38
CA SER A 21 1.38 3.58 18.00
C SER A 21 2.49 3.64 16.96
N GLN A 22 3.23 2.55 16.76
CA GLN A 22 4.34 2.51 15.80
C GLN A 22 4.34 1.23 14.96
N ILE A 23 4.76 1.36 13.71
CA ILE A 23 4.96 0.26 12.76
C ILE A 23 6.31 0.48 12.10
N THR A 24 7.23 -0.45 12.30
CA THR A 24 8.61 -0.25 11.86
C THR A 24 9.22 -1.50 11.25
N ASN A 25 10.19 -1.31 10.35
CA ASN A 25 11.08 -2.37 9.85
C ASN A 25 10.38 -3.55 9.16
N LEU A 26 9.26 -3.30 8.46
CA LEU A 26 8.58 -4.31 7.67
C LEU A 26 9.06 -4.31 6.22
N ASN A 27 9.21 -5.52 5.67
CA ASN A 27 9.43 -5.76 4.25
C ASN A 27 8.17 -6.43 3.68
N ILE A 28 7.45 -5.72 2.81
CA ILE A 28 6.22 -6.20 2.17
C ILE A 28 6.45 -6.28 0.67
N GLN A 29 5.91 -7.32 0.05
CA GLN A 29 6.11 -7.59 -1.37
C GLN A 29 4.83 -8.13 -2.03
N ASN A 30 4.64 -7.81 -3.31
CA ASN A 30 3.65 -8.42 -4.20
C ASN A 30 2.20 -8.40 -3.66
N TRP A 31 1.73 -7.21 -3.28
CA TRP A 31 0.37 -7.04 -2.77
C TRP A 31 -0.64 -6.86 -3.92
N PRO A 32 -1.95 -7.13 -3.69
CA PRO A 32 -2.93 -7.28 -4.77
C PRO A 32 -3.43 -5.97 -5.39
N VAL A 33 -3.87 -5.02 -4.56
CA VAL A 33 -4.42 -3.70 -4.92
C VAL A 33 -3.85 -2.67 -3.95
N HIS A 34 -4.57 -2.06 -3.00
CA HIS A 34 -4.02 -1.10 -2.05
C HIS A 34 -3.23 -1.80 -0.93
N CYS A 35 -2.04 -1.29 -0.56
CA CYS A 35 -1.20 -1.91 0.48
C CYS A 35 -1.68 -1.58 1.89
N PHE A 36 -1.55 -0.32 2.32
CA PHE A 36 -1.99 0.15 3.63
C PHE A 36 -3.20 1.07 3.50
N ASP A 37 -4.33 0.69 4.08
CA ASP A 37 -5.45 1.59 4.38
C ASP A 37 -5.35 2.04 5.84
N ILE A 38 -5.04 3.32 6.05
CA ILE A 38 -4.81 3.91 7.37
C ILE A 38 -5.93 4.90 7.65
N THR A 39 -6.76 4.59 8.64
CA THR A 39 -7.93 5.40 8.97
C THR A 39 -8.11 5.61 10.47
N GLY A 40 -8.60 6.79 10.85
CA GLY A 40 -8.97 7.11 12.23
C GLY A 40 -7.81 7.11 13.22
N SER A 41 -6.56 7.28 12.74
CA SER A 41 -5.37 7.17 13.60
C SER A 41 -4.89 8.53 14.12
N ASP A 42 -4.33 8.56 15.33
CA ASP A 42 -3.73 9.77 15.93
C ASP A 42 -2.38 9.45 16.56
N GLY A 43 -1.32 10.13 16.09
CA GLY A 43 0.03 9.88 16.59
C GLY A 43 0.64 8.54 16.13
N LEU A 44 0.29 8.06 14.93
CA LEU A 44 0.89 6.85 14.35
C LEU A 44 2.25 7.19 13.73
N VAL A 45 3.29 6.44 14.09
CA VAL A 45 4.61 6.53 13.45
C VAL A 45 4.86 5.30 12.59
N ILE A 46 5.08 5.50 11.30
CA ILE A 46 5.48 4.48 10.34
C ILE A 46 6.90 4.80 9.89
N ASP A 47 7.83 3.88 10.12
CA ASP A 47 9.25 4.16 9.87
C ASP A 47 10.02 2.94 9.34
N SER A 48 10.95 3.19 8.41
CA SER A 48 11.89 2.16 7.94
C SER A 48 11.21 0.95 7.28
N LEU A 49 10.14 1.18 6.50
CA LEU A 49 9.48 0.13 5.72
C LEU A 49 10.10 -0.01 4.33
N THR A 50 10.00 -1.20 3.75
CA THR A 50 10.25 -1.46 2.32
C THR A 50 9.03 -2.12 1.71
N LEU A 51 8.37 -1.44 0.78
CA LEU A 51 7.26 -1.98 -0.02
C LEU A 51 7.77 -2.21 -1.45
N ASP A 52 7.83 -3.46 -1.89
CA ASP A 52 8.31 -3.82 -3.22
C ASP A 52 7.26 -4.59 -4.04
N ASN A 53 6.58 -3.87 -4.93
CA ASN A 53 5.67 -4.41 -5.93
C ASN A 53 6.27 -4.44 -7.34
N SER A 54 7.59 -4.35 -7.49
CA SER A 54 8.24 -4.25 -8.82
C SER A 54 7.99 -5.46 -9.73
N ALA A 55 7.64 -6.63 -9.17
CA ALA A 55 7.21 -7.77 -9.97
C ALA A 55 5.93 -7.47 -10.79
N GLY A 56 5.12 -6.51 -10.33
CA GLY A 56 3.91 -6.04 -10.98
C GLY A 56 4.14 -5.16 -12.20
N ASP A 57 5.36 -4.65 -12.44
CA ASP A 57 5.69 -3.82 -13.61
C ASP A 57 5.63 -4.63 -14.91
N ALA A 58 6.00 -5.91 -14.85
CA ALA A 58 5.95 -6.80 -16.00
C ALA A 58 4.52 -7.25 -16.29
N ALA A 59 4.18 -7.42 -17.57
CA ALA A 59 2.94 -8.04 -17.97
C ALA A 59 2.87 -9.53 -17.56
N ASN A 60 1.65 -10.03 -17.36
CA ASN A 60 1.38 -11.44 -17.14
C ASN A 60 0.28 -11.95 -18.08
N SER A 61 -0.07 -13.23 -17.97
CA SER A 61 -1.06 -13.89 -18.82
C SER A 61 -2.50 -13.36 -18.68
N ALA A 62 -2.74 -12.48 -17.70
CA ALA A 62 -4.05 -11.92 -17.39
C ALA A 62 -4.12 -10.39 -17.59
N SER A 63 -3.04 -9.76 -18.08
CA SER A 63 -2.94 -8.30 -18.21
C SER A 63 -2.90 -7.80 -19.67
N ASP A 64 -3.09 -8.68 -20.66
CA ASP A 64 -3.14 -8.34 -22.09
C ASP A 64 -1.98 -7.45 -22.58
N GLY A 65 -0.78 -7.66 -22.02
CA GLY A 65 0.42 -6.91 -22.36
C GLY A 65 0.64 -5.62 -21.57
N ALA A 66 -0.30 -5.21 -20.71
CA ALA A 66 -0.12 -4.15 -19.73
C ALA A 66 0.61 -4.66 -18.48
N ALA A 67 1.04 -3.76 -17.59
CA ALA A 67 1.59 -4.12 -16.27
C ALA A 67 0.61 -5.03 -15.52
N ALA A 68 1.14 -6.04 -14.81
CA ALA A 68 0.33 -7.00 -14.07
C ALA A 68 -0.40 -6.38 -12.86
N ALA A 69 0.26 -5.41 -12.21
CA ALA A 69 -0.29 -4.68 -11.07
C ALA A 69 -0.84 -3.32 -11.49
N HIS A 70 -1.90 -2.90 -10.80
CA HIS A 70 -2.59 -1.63 -11.01
C HIS A 70 -3.30 -1.28 -9.69
N ASN A 71 -3.44 0.01 -9.36
CA ASN A 71 -3.99 0.48 -8.07
C ASN A 71 -3.22 -0.09 -6.89
N SER A 72 -1.91 -0.19 -7.06
CA SER A 72 -1.01 -0.74 -6.07
C SER A 72 -0.56 0.34 -5.10
N ASP A 73 -1.47 1.03 -4.45
CA ASP A 73 -1.12 2.20 -3.65
C ASP A 73 -0.28 1.75 -2.44
N GLY A 74 0.71 2.57 -2.07
CA GLY A 74 1.62 2.27 -0.96
C GLY A 74 0.94 2.52 0.39
N PHE A 75 0.45 3.74 0.58
CA PHE A 75 -0.21 4.18 1.81
C PHE A 75 -1.37 5.10 1.48
N ASP A 76 -2.57 4.69 1.88
CA ASP A 76 -3.79 5.48 1.76
C ASP A 76 -4.16 6.00 3.14
N PHE A 77 -4.05 7.32 3.34
CA PHE A 77 -4.40 7.95 4.61
C PHE A 77 -5.77 8.62 4.53
N SER A 78 -6.62 8.29 5.50
CA SER A 78 -7.88 8.99 5.74
C SER A 78 -8.05 9.29 7.22
N SER A 79 -8.73 10.39 7.55
CA SER A 79 -9.11 10.71 8.93
C SER A 79 -7.98 10.52 9.98
N THR A 80 -6.75 10.89 9.64
CA THR A 80 -5.56 10.64 10.47
C THR A 80 -4.88 11.95 10.86
N THR A 81 -4.47 12.06 12.12
CA THR A 81 -3.81 13.27 12.67
C THR A 81 -2.47 12.95 13.32
N ASN A 82 -1.58 13.95 13.40
CA ASN A 82 -0.30 13.90 14.12
C ASN A 82 0.58 12.68 13.79
N SER A 83 0.45 12.11 12.59
CA SER A 83 1.12 10.88 12.19
C SER A 83 2.35 11.19 11.34
N ILE A 84 3.35 10.33 11.41
CA ILE A 84 4.64 10.48 10.73
C ILE A 84 4.90 9.23 9.90
N LEU A 85 5.18 9.44 8.61
CA LEU A 85 5.75 8.42 7.71
C LEU A 85 7.18 8.83 7.37
N SER A 86 8.17 8.00 7.67
CA SER A 86 9.58 8.30 7.43
C SER A 86 10.39 7.10 6.99
N ASN A 87 11.55 7.37 6.37
CA ASN A 87 12.59 6.39 6.01
C ASN A 87 12.08 5.15 5.24
N THR A 88 11.00 5.31 4.49
CA THR A 88 10.31 4.20 3.82
C THR A 88 10.54 4.24 2.32
N VAL A 89 10.75 3.07 1.71
CA VAL A 89 10.90 2.90 0.27
C VAL A 89 9.64 2.23 -0.28
N VAL A 90 9.06 2.79 -1.33
CA VAL A 90 7.90 2.24 -2.03
C VAL A 90 8.26 2.08 -3.51
N LYS A 91 8.13 0.86 -4.03
CA LYS A 91 8.16 0.56 -5.47
C LYS A 91 6.81 -0.03 -5.85
N ASN A 92 6.04 0.70 -6.62
CA ASN A 92 4.68 0.34 -6.98
C ASN A 92 4.28 0.95 -8.34
N GLN A 93 3.03 0.73 -8.74
CA GLN A 93 2.45 1.13 -10.02
C GLN A 93 1.38 2.23 -9.89
N ASP A 94 1.23 2.80 -8.69
CA ASP A 94 0.20 3.81 -8.39
C ASP A 94 0.72 4.77 -7.30
N ASP A 95 -0.17 5.46 -6.59
CA ASP A 95 0.22 6.45 -5.59
C ASP A 95 1.15 5.86 -4.51
N CYS A 96 2.30 6.49 -4.31
CA CYS A 96 3.23 6.16 -3.23
C CYS A 96 2.61 6.49 -1.86
N LEU A 97 1.82 7.57 -1.83
CA LEU A 97 1.10 8.10 -0.68
C LEU A 97 -0.12 8.87 -1.20
N ALA A 98 -1.32 8.53 -0.74
CA ALA A 98 -2.59 9.18 -1.03
C ALA A 98 -3.24 9.79 0.22
#